data_AF-D5P586-F1
#
_entry.id   AF-D5P586-F1
#
_cell.length_a   1.000
_cell.length_b   1.000
_cell.length_c   1.000
_cell.angle_alpha   90.00
_cell.angle_beta   90.00
_cell.angle_gamma   90.00
#
_symmetry.space_group_name_H-M   'P 1'
#
loop_
_entity.id
_entity.type
_entity.pdbx_description
1 polymer ?
#
loop_
_entity_poly.entity_id
_entity_poly.type
_entity_poly.pdbx_seq_one_letter_code
_entity_poly.pdbx_strand_id
1 'polypeptide(L)' 'MLRTVNSALAVQTALVPALPADVASAARNYIQTTLEATTAAMGNTPTPEVNRLNDISNDAINALVGVCGLPR' A
#
# COMPACT_ATOMS: atom_id res chain seq x y z
N MET A 1 10.20 -3.52 -4.60
CA MET A 1 9.39 -3.73 -5.82
C MET A 1 8.75 -5.11 -5.80
N LEU A 2 9.41 -6.21 -6.20
CA LEU A 2 8.74 -7.53 -6.28
C LEU A 2 8.13 -8.00 -4.95
N ARG A 3 8.88 -7.87 -3.84
CA ARG A 3 8.36 -8.17 -2.49
C ARG A 3 7.14 -7.32 -2.13
N THR A 4 7.17 -6.04 -2.48
CA THR A 4 6.10 -5.07 -2.17
C THR A 4 4.82 -5.40 -2.94
N VAL A 5 4.93 -5.75 -4.22
CA VAL A 5 3.80 -6.18 -5.06
C VAL A 5 3.21 -7.50 -4.55
N ASN A 6 4.06 -8.45 -4.12
CA ASN A 6 3.60 -9.69 -3.50
C ASN A 6 2.85 -9.44 -2.18
N SER A 7 3.31 -8.49 -1.36
CA SER A 7 2.60 -8.09 -0.14
C SER A 7 1.23 -7.46 -0.44
N ALA A 8 1.14 -6.57 -1.44
CA ALA A 8 -0.13 -5.99 -1.88
C ALA A 8 -1.11 -7.06 -2.41
N LEU A 9 -0.63 -8.02 -3.19
CA LEU A 9 -1.40 -9.18 -3.65
C LEU A 9 -1.91 -10.02 -2.48
N ALA A 10 -1.07 -10.28 -1.47
CA ALA A 10 -1.49 -11.01 -0.28
C ALA A 10 -2.63 -10.29 0.46
N VAL A 11 -2.55 -8.97 0.62
CA VAL A 11 -3.64 -8.15 1.19
C VAL A 11 -4.89 -8.22 0.33
N GLN A 12 -4.75 -8.14 -1.00
CA GLN A 12 -5.87 -8.28 -1.93
C GLN A 12 -6.59 -9.62 -1.80
N THR A 13 -5.84 -10.72 -1.65
CA THR A 13 -6.41 -12.06 -1.45
C THR A 13 -7.01 -12.27 -0.06
N ALA A 14 -6.54 -11.53 0.94
CA ALA A 14 -7.05 -11.59 2.31
C ALA A 14 -8.29 -10.71 2.54
N LEU A 15 -8.65 -9.86 1.57
CA LEU A 15 -9.87 -9.05 1.62
C LEU A 15 -11.11 -9.96 1.47
N VAL A 16 -11.58 -10.48 2.60
CA VAL A 16 -12.82 -11.28 2.69
C VAL A 16 -14.05 -10.39 2.91
N PRO A 17 -15.27 -10.86 2.57
CA PRO A 17 -16.50 -10.06 2.66
C PRO A 17 -16.88 -9.56 4.07
N ALA A 18 -16.27 -10.11 5.12
CA ALA A 18 -16.58 -9.79 6.51
C ALA A 18 -15.71 -8.66 7.10
N LEU A 19 -14.86 -8.00 6.31
CA LEU A 19 -14.02 -6.91 6.82
C LEU A 19 -14.83 -5.62 7.06
N PRO A 20 -14.57 -4.90 8.15
CA PRO A 20 -15.10 -3.56 8.36
C PRO A 20 -14.76 -2.66 7.16
N ALA A 21 -15.71 -1.80 6.76
CA ALA A 21 -15.57 -0.96 5.57
C ALA A 21 -14.31 -0.07 5.62
N ASP A 22 -13.96 0.40 6.80
CA ASP A 22 -12.81 1.27 7.06
C ASP A 22 -11.49 0.54 6.78
N VAL A 23 -11.40 -0.73 7.18
CA VAL A 23 -10.24 -1.61 6.93
C VAL A 23 -10.16 -1.96 5.45
N ALA A 24 -11.30 -2.26 4.82
CA ALA A 24 -11.34 -2.56 3.39
C ALA A 24 -10.92 -1.36 2.53
N SER A 25 -11.33 -0.14 2.92
CA SER A 25 -10.94 1.10 2.26
C SER A 25 -9.44 1.38 2.41
N ALA A 26 -8.90 1.28 3.63
CA ALA A 26 -7.47 1.47 3.89
C ALA A 26 -6.60 0.44 3.15
N ALA A 27 -7.03 -0.83 3.11
CA ALA A 27 -6.34 -1.89 2.40
C ALA A 27 -6.29 -1.63 0.88
N ARG A 28 -7.40 -1.17 0.29
CA ARG A 28 -7.45 -0.80 -1.14
C ARG A 28 -6.52 0.37 -1.44
N ASN A 29 -6.50 1.39 -0.58
CA ASN A 29 -5.61 2.55 -0.73
C ASN A 29 -4.12 2.14 -0.67
N TYR A 30 -3.76 1.24 0.26
CA TYR A 30 -2.42 0.67 0.35
C TYR A 30 -2.02 -0.07 -0.93
N ILE A 31 -2.90 -0.93 -1.47
CA ILE A 31 -2.64 -1.68 -2.71
C ILE A 31 -2.38 -0.72 -3.88
N GLN A 32 -3.23 0.30 -4.04
CA GLN A 32 -3.13 1.25 -5.15
C GLN A 32 -1.84 2.08 -5.09
N THR A 33 -1.57 2.71 -3.94
CA THR A 33 -0.36 3.53 -3.75
C THR A 33 0.92 2.73 -3.92
N THR A 34 0.94 1.48 -3.45
CA THR A 34 2.06 0.55 -3.64
C THR A 34 2.32 0.23 -5.12
N LEU A 35 1.26 0.05 -5.92
CA LEU A 35 1.36 -0.20 -7.36
C LEU A 35 1.85 1.04 -8.11
N GLU A 36 1.37 2.23 -7.75
CA GLU A 36 1.81 3.51 -8.32
C GLU A 36 3.30 3.76 -8.05
N ALA A 37 3.74 3.60 -6.80
CA ALA A 37 5.15 3.72 -6.41
C ALA A 37 6.05 2.73 -7.14
N THR A 38 5.60 1.48 -7.26
CA THR A 38 6.36 0.44 -7.97
C THR A 38 6.45 0.73 -9.46
N THR A 39 5.36 1.19 -10.07
CA THR A 39 5.30 1.53 -11.50
C THR A 39 6.22 2.70 -11.82
N ALA A 40 6.19 3.76 -11.02
CA ALA A 40 7.08 4.90 -11.18
C ALA A 40 8.55 4.50 -11.04
N ALA A 41 8.91 3.70 -10.04
CA ALA A 41 10.28 3.25 -9.88
C ALA A 41 10.79 2.38 -11.04
N MET A 42 9.90 1.64 -11.72
CA MET A 42 10.24 0.87 -12.92
C MET A 42 10.28 1.71 -14.20
N GLY A 43 9.57 2.85 -14.23
CA GLY A 43 9.38 3.72 -15.40
C GLY A 43 10.50 4.73 -15.66
N ASN A 44 11.68 4.57 -15.04
CA ASN A 44 12.78 5.54 -15.10
C ASN A 44 12.41 6.94 -14.53
N THR A 45 11.42 6.97 -13.63
CA THR A 45 10.94 8.20 -12.99
C THR A 45 12.05 8.83 -12.14
N PRO A 46 12.19 10.17 -12.11
CA PRO A 46 13.20 10.84 -11.30
C PRO A 46 13.17 10.43 -9.82
N THR A 47 14.34 10.27 -9.21
CA THR A 47 14.50 9.87 -7.80
C THR A 47 13.65 10.67 -6.80
N PRO A 48 13.48 12.02 -6.93
CA PRO A 48 12.63 12.78 -6.02
C PRO A 48 11.16 12.31 -6.02
N GLU A 49 10.65 11.90 -7.18
CA GLU A 49 9.28 11.43 -7.32
C GLU A 49 9.13 10.01 -6.78
N VAL A 50 10.14 9.15 -6.94
CA VAL A 50 10.19 7.83 -6.29
C VAL A 50 10.19 7.97 -4.76
N ASN A 51 10.94 8.94 -4.21
CA ASN A 51 10.94 9.21 -2.77
C ASN A 51 9.56 9.68 -2.29
N ARG A 52 8.92 10.60 -3.01
CA ARG A 52 7.56 11.06 -2.71
C ARG A 52 6.56 9.91 -2.67
N LEU A 53 6.60 9.02 -3.68
CA LEU A 53 5.69 7.87 -3.75
C LEU A 53 5.98 6.83 -2.67
N ASN A 54 7.24 6.72 -2.23
CA ASN A 54 7.61 5.89 -1.10
C ASN A 54 7.05 6.44 0.22
N ASP A 55 7.08 7.75 0.43
CA ASP A 55 6.49 8.39 1.61
C ASP A 55 4.97 8.18 1.64
N ILE A 56 4.29 8.39 0.52
CA ILE A 56 2.84 8.10 0.37
C ILE A 56 2.52 6.64 0.68
N SER A 57 3.36 5.71 0.20
CA SER A 57 3.19 4.27 0.47
C SER A 57 3.35 3.95 1.96
N ASN A 58 4.33 4.57 2.64
CA ASN A 58 4.53 4.40 4.07
C ASN A 58 3.36 4.94 4.89
N ASP A 59 2.80 6.09 4.49
CA ASP A 59 1.61 6.65 5.12
C ASP A 59 0.39 5.74 4.95
N ALA A 60 0.22 5.13 3.77
CA ALA A 60 -0.85 4.18 3.53
C ALA A 60 -0.70 2.91 4.39
N ILE A 61 0.53 2.39 4.56
CA ILE A 61 0.83 1.28 5.49
C ILE A 61 0.46 1.68 6.92
N ASN A 62 0.91 2.86 7.35
CA ASN A 62 0.65 3.37 8.70
C ASN A 62 -0.84 3.56 9.00
N ALA A 63 -1.61 4.03 8.01
CA ALA A 63 -3.06 4.16 8.11
C ALA A 63 -3.74 2.78 8.22
N LEU A 64 -3.31 1.81 7.41
CA LEU A 64 -3.80 0.43 7.46
C LEU A 64 -3.51 -0.23 8.81
N VAL A 65 -2.30 -0.09 9.34
CA VAL A 65 -1.91 -0.58 10.67
C VAL A 65 -2.77 0.07 11.76
N GLY A 66 -3.03 1.38 11.65
CA GLY A 66 -3.85 2.13 12.59
C GLY A 66 -5.31 1.65 12.65
N VAL A 67 -5.97 1.45 11.51
CA VAL A 67 -7.36 0.96 11.48
C VAL A 67 -7.49 -0.50 11.90
N CYS A 68 -6.41 -1.28 11.77
CA CYS A 68 -6.34 -2.65 12.28
C CYS A 68 -6.04 -2.72 13.79
N GLY A 69 -5.77 -1.58 14.46
CA GLY A 69 -5.45 -1.53 15.89
C GLY A 69 -4.10 -2.15 16.24
N LEU A 70 -3.19 -2.27 15.27
CA LEU A 70 -1.88 -2.88 15.46
C LEU A 70 -0.87 -1.83 15.98
N PRO A 71 0.05 -2.21 16.90
CA PRO A 71 1.12 -1.32 17.34
C PRO A 71 2.07 -0.98 16.19
N ARG A 72 2.57 0.27 16.21
CA ARG A 72 3.49 0.84 15.21
C ARG A 72 4.94 0.43 15.46
#